data_AF-A0A9D5J0W8-F1
#
_entry.id   AF-A0A9D5J0W8-F1
#
_cell.length_a   1.000
_cell.length_b   1.000
_cell.length_c   1.000
_cell.angle_alpha   90.00
_cell.angle_beta   90.00
_cell.angle_gamma   90.00
#
_symmetry.space_group_name_H-M   'P 1'
#
loop_
_entity.id
_entity.type
_entity.pdbx_description
1 polymer ?
#
loop_
_entity_poly.entity_id
_entity_poly.type
_entity_poly.pdbx_seq_one_letter_code
_entity_poly.pdbx_strand_id
1 'polypeptide(L)'
;MIRLQFHEGGQPINLDDLQALQDNSLTLFKALTDTLSGQTPVFLLKKPELSAKILTKDKAAYVVSAGSMIVDGDILSWPETDMQVNVGSRPVYACVRDVESDPRVFADGQTKHCRVGKNIYLSLTKEGVSKAYNIFELPVFADLLGKVLGISKQDKEWTKLEILDFSNGYSGEIHYKEIGGSYFFNVDLTSNNDTWNRTDKKSPLYIGLADASPIVTGELPDELSIPLNIKGQGLSAYLSLTQGYHLILTISGTTEDFSPKALPLLAKDKRALI
;
A
#
# COMPACT_ATOMS: atom_id res chain seq x y z
N MET A 1 -17.01 10.46 -16.25
CA MET A 1 -18.08 9.70 -16.95
C MET A 1 -18.66 10.53 -18.10
N ILE A 2 -19.18 9.90 -19.16
CA ILE A 2 -19.94 10.61 -20.23
C ILE A 2 -21.42 10.47 -19.91
N ARG A 3 -22.12 11.58 -19.73
CA ARG A 3 -23.57 11.64 -19.50
C ARG A 3 -24.30 11.89 -20.80
N LEU A 4 -25.43 11.22 -21.00
CA LEU A 4 -26.37 11.55 -22.06
C LEU A 4 -27.18 12.78 -21.67
N GLN A 5 -27.29 13.74 -22.57
CA GLN A 5 -28.19 14.89 -22.43
C GLN A 5 -29.50 14.58 -23.14
N PHE A 6 -30.58 14.53 -22.37
CA PHE A 6 -31.93 14.32 -22.89
C PHE A 6 -32.53 15.65 -23.31
N HIS A 7 -33.01 15.71 -24.55
CA HIS A 7 -33.66 16.87 -25.15
C HIS A 7 -35.07 16.46 -25.58
N GLU A 8 -36.07 17.31 -25.30
CA GLU A 8 -37.45 17.03 -25.70
C GLU A 8 -37.61 17.00 -27.24
N GLY A 9 -38.33 16.00 -27.76
CA GLY A 9 -38.78 15.96 -29.16
C GLY A 9 -38.13 14.95 -30.10
N GLY A 10 -37.39 13.94 -29.62
CA GLY A 10 -36.66 13.02 -30.52
C GLY A 10 -36.64 11.51 -30.22
N GLN A 11 -37.14 11.02 -29.08
CA GLN A 11 -37.10 9.59 -28.74
C GLN A 11 -38.35 9.10 -27.97
N PRO A 12 -38.99 8.00 -28.38
CA PRO A 12 -40.19 7.44 -27.72
C PRO A 12 -39.82 6.37 -26.69
N ILE A 13 -38.91 6.68 -25.76
CA ILE A 13 -38.50 5.77 -24.67
C ILE A 13 -38.45 6.61 -23.40
N ASN A 14 -38.92 6.07 -22.27
CA ASN A 14 -38.95 6.72 -20.94
C ASN A 14 -37.59 7.38 -20.59
N LEU A 15 -37.43 8.65 -20.97
CA LEU A 15 -36.19 9.42 -20.80
C LEU A 15 -35.84 9.53 -19.31
N ASP A 16 -36.87 9.65 -18.47
CA ASP A 16 -36.77 9.68 -17.02
C ASP A 16 -36.13 8.41 -16.45
N ASP A 17 -36.43 7.22 -17.01
CA ASP A 17 -35.86 5.95 -16.53
C ASP A 17 -34.37 5.84 -16.85
N LEU A 18 -33.95 6.27 -18.06
CA LEU A 18 -32.55 6.26 -18.46
C LEU A 18 -31.72 7.32 -17.72
N GLN A 19 -32.33 8.45 -17.39
CA GLN A 19 -31.72 9.44 -16.51
C GLN A 19 -31.58 8.88 -15.10
N ALA A 20 -32.64 8.28 -14.54
CA ALA A 20 -32.62 7.66 -13.23
C ALA A 20 -31.57 6.54 -13.13
N LEU A 21 -31.40 5.72 -14.16
CA LEU A 21 -30.35 4.69 -14.20
C LEU A 21 -28.93 5.28 -14.18
N GLN A 22 -28.69 6.35 -14.94
CA GLN A 22 -27.41 7.06 -14.93
C GLN A 22 -27.14 7.68 -13.55
N ASP A 23 -28.14 8.35 -12.98
CA ASP A 23 -28.00 9.02 -11.68
C ASP A 23 -27.83 8.01 -10.53
N ASN A 24 -28.56 6.89 -10.56
CA ASN A 24 -28.41 5.79 -9.59
C ASN A 24 -27.02 5.17 -9.64
N SER A 25 -26.50 4.87 -10.84
CA SER A 25 -25.17 4.27 -10.98
C SER A 25 -24.07 5.19 -10.46
N LEU A 26 -24.16 6.50 -10.76
CA LEU A 26 -23.21 7.49 -10.24
C LEU A 26 -23.33 7.67 -8.73
N THR A 27 -24.56 7.71 -8.20
CA THR A 27 -24.79 7.87 -6.75
C THR A 27 -24.22 6.70 -5.97
N LEU A 28 -24.44 5.46 -6.44
CA LEU A 28 -23.88 4.26 -5.83
C LEU A 28 -22.35 4.26 -5.88
N PHE A 29 -21.78 4.60 -7.04
CA PHE A 29 -20.33 4.65 -7.18
C PHE A 29 -19.71 5.75 -6.30
N LYS A 30 -20.35 6.92 -6.24
CA LYS A 30 -19.93 8.02 -5.37
C LYS A 30 -19.98 7.61 -3.90
N ALA A 31 -21.08 7.00 -3.44
CA ALA A 31 -21.20 6.53 -2.07
C ALA A 31 -20.12 5.50 -1.72
N LEU A 32 -19.82 4.57 -2.65
CA LEU A 32 -18.73 3.61 -2.50
C LEU A 32 -17.37 4.32 -2.40
N THR A 33 -17.06 5.23 -3.33
CA THR A 33 -15.77 5.94 -3.32
C THR A 33 -15.61 6.81 -2.08
N ASP A 34 -16.68 7.49 -1.64
CA ASP A 34 -16.69 8.33 -0.45
C ASP A 34 -16.46 7.49 0.80
N THR A 35 -17.07 6.30 0.88
CA THR A 35 -16.85 5.38 2.01
C THR A 35 -15.40 4.90 2.05
N LEU A 36 -14.85 4.48 0.91
CA LEU A 36 -13.49 3.94 0.82
C LEU A 36 -12.40 5.00 0.93
N SER A 37 -12.70 6.26 0.60
CA SER A 37 -11.76 7.38 0.65
C SER A 37 -11.80 8.17 1.95
N GLY A 38 -12.68 7.80 2.89
CA GLY A 38 -12.92 8.56 4.12
C GLY A 38 -13.53 9.94 3.83
N GLN A 39 -14.49 9.99 2.91
CA GLN A 39 -15.20 11.18 2.44
C GLN A 39 -14.29 12.21 1.74
N THR A 40 -13.16 11.76 1.19
CA THR A 40 -12.27 12.62 0.41
C THR A 40 -12.80 12.73 -1.03
N PRO A 41 -13.21 13.92 -1.50
CA PRO A 41 -13.88 14.07 -2.79
C PRO A 41 -12.94 14.01 -4.00
N VAL A 42 -11.64 14.28 -3.80
CA VAL A 42 -10.65 14.34 -4.87
C VAL A 42 -9.38 13.60 -4.49
N PHE A 43 -8.99 12.60 -5.27
CA PHE A 43 -7.80 11.80 -5.01
C PHE A 43 -7.31 11.06 -6.26
N LEU A 44 -6.03 10.70 -6.26
CA LEU A 44 -5.39 9.91 -7.31
C LEU A 44 -5.65 8.42 -7.11
N LEU A 45 -5.91 7.66 -8.18
CA LEU A 45 -5.95 6.19 -8.09
C LEU A 45 -4.53 5.62 -7.86
N LYS A 46 -3.54 6.17 -8.57
CA LYS A 46 -2.12 5.86 -8.45
C LYS A 46 -1.32 7.15 -8.64
N LYS A 47 -0.17 7.27 -7.98
CA LYS A 47 0.77 8.38 -8.29
C LYS A 47 1.25 8.24 -9.74
N PRO A 48 1.14 9.30 -10.55
CA PRO A 48 1.73 9.29 -11.88
C PRO A 48 3.26 9.27 -11.76
N GLU A 49 3.90 8.50 -12.62
CA GLU A 49 5.34 8.52 -12.79
C GLU A 49 5.74 9.77 -13.59
N LEU A 50 6.77 10.45 -13.11
CA LEU A 50 7.35 11.64 -13.72
C LEU A 50 8.77 11.32 -14.17
N SER A 51 9.06 11.48 -15.45
CA SER A 51 10.44 11.49 -15.93
C SER A 51 10.80 12.90 -16.41
N ALA A 52 12.03 13.31 -16.11
CA ALA A 52 12.53 14.65 -16.46
C ALA A 52 13.81 14.51 -17.26
N LYS A 53 13.87 15.18 -18.42
CA LYS A 53 15.08 15.29 -19.23
C LYS A 53 15.47 16.76 -19.34
N ILE A 54 16.67 17.10 -18.87
CA ILE A 54 17.23 18.45 -19.04
C ILE A 54 17.54 18.64 -20.52
N LEU A 55 16.95 19.66 -21.14
CA LEU A 55 17.19 20.01 -22.55
C LEU A 55 18.28 21.06 -22.67
N THR A 56 18.26 22.09 -21.81
CA THR A 56 19.27 23.16 -21.72
C THR A 56 19.46 23.60 -20.27
N LYS A 57 20.37 24.56 -20.00
CA LYS A 57 20.58 25.10 -18.63
C LYS A 57 19.29 25.62 -17.98
N ASP A 58 18.35 26.12 -18.78
CA ASP A 58 17.13 26.77 -18.28
C ASP A 58 15.84 26.00 -18.61
N LYS A 59 15.90 24.98 -19.49
CA LYS A 59 14.72 24.20 -19.92
C LYS A 59 14.85 22.71 -19.62
N ALA A 60 13.78 22.13 -19.09
CA ALA A 60 13.61 20.69 -18.95
C ALA A 60 12.31 20.24 -19.66
N ALA A 61 12.31 19.00 -20.15
CA ALA A 61 11.11 18.31 -20.58
C ALA A 61 10.66 17.39 -19.44
N TYR A 62 9.42 17.55 -19.00
CA TYR A 62 8.74 16.66 -18.09
C TYR A 62 7.79 15.77 -18.88
N VAL A 63 7.95 14.46 -18.76
CA VAL A 63 6.99 13.48 -19.26
C VAL A 63 6.21 12.99 -18.06
N VAL A 64 4.93 13.34 -18.01
CA VAL A 64 4.00 12.81 -17.01
C VAL A 64 3.26 11.65 -17.64
N SER A 65 3.43 10.46 -17.07
CA SER A 65 2.73 9.26 -17.50
C SER A 65 1.21 9.41 -17.43
N ALA A 66 0.51 8.60 -18.24
CA ALA A 66 -0.94 8.50 -18.19
C ALA A 66 -1.41 8.16 -16.77
N GLY A 67 -2.47 8.80 -16.32
CA GLY A 67 -2.95 8.66 -14.96
C GLY A 67 -4.46 8.83 -14.85
N SER A 68 -4.97 8.64 -13.65
CA SER A 68 -6.40 8.75 -13.37
C SER A 68 -6.64 9.21 -11.94
N MET A 69 -7.69 9.99 -11.76
CA MET A 69 -8.14 10.52 -10.48
C MET A 69 -9.65 10.43 -10.35
N ILE A 70 -10.13 10.46 -9.11
CA ILE A 70 -11.54 10.63 -8.79
C ILE A 70 -11.77 12.11 -8.48
N VAL A 71 -12.84 12.67 -9.04
CA VAL A 71 -13.35 14.02 -8.71
C VAL A 71 -14.85 13.91 -8.46
N ASP A 72 -15.29 14.10 -7.22
CA ASP A 72 -16.70 14.08 -6.83
C ASP A 72 -17.43 12.77 -7.24
N GLY A 73 -16.72 11.64 -7.28
CA GLY A 73 -17.22 10.34 -7.75
C GLY A 73 -17.03 10.08 -9.25
N ASP A 74 -16.59 11.05 -10.05
CA ASP A 74 -16.24 10.82 -11.45
C ASP A 74 -14.80 10.30 -11.58
N ILE A 75 -14.61 9.15 -12.23
CA ILE A 75 -13.29 8.73 -12.71
C ILE A 75 -12.92 9.59 -13.92
N LEU A 76 -11.79 10.29 -13.83
CA LEU A 76 -11.23 11.13 -14.87
C LEU A 76 -9.78 10.71 -15.14
N SER A 77 -9.46 10.49 -16.41
CA SER A 77 -8.15 10.02 -16.85
C SER A 77 -7.51 11.05 -17.77
N TRP A 78 -6.17 11.08 -17.79
CA TRP A 78 -5.40 11.88 -18.74
C TRP A 78 -4.38 10.97 -19.46
N PRO A 79 -4.07 11.26 -20.73
CA PRO A 79 -3.02 10.56 -21.45
C PRO A 79 -1.63 10.98 -20.95
N GLU A 80 -0.61 10.23 -21.34
CA GLU A 80 0.77 10.67 -21.19
C GLU A 80 0.95 12.02 -21.88
N THR A 81 1.57 12.96 -21.18
CA THR A 81 1.70 14.35 -21.64
C THR A 81 3.14 14.82 -21.46
N ASP A 82 3.72 15.28 -22.57
CA ASP A 82 5.00 15.97 -22.61
C ASP A 82 4.81 17.46 -22.33
N MET A 83 5.53 17.98 -21.35
CA MET A 83 5.50 19.40 -20.99
C MET A 83 6.91 19.98 -20.97
N GLN A 84 7.10 21.11 -21.63
CA GLN A 84 8.34 21.89 -21.50
C GLN A 84 8.21 22.83 -20.31
N VAL A 85 9.12 22.69 -19.35
CA VAL A 85 9.16 23.49 -18.12
C VAL A 85 10.49 24.23 -18.02
N ASN A 86 10.46 25.36 -17.33
CA ASN A 86 11.70 25.97 -16.86
C ASN A 86 12.27 25.14 -15.70
N VAL A 87 13.59 25.01 -15.64
CA VAL A 87 14.27 24.29 -14.57
C VAL A 87 13.87 24.89 -13.21
N GLY A 88 13.29 24.06 -12.34
CA GLY A 88 12.80 24.46 -11.02
C GLY A 88 11.29 24.73 -10.92
N SER A 89 10.57 24.81 -12.05
CA SER A 89 9.09 24.88 -12.04
C SER A 89 8.51 23.50 -11.73
N ARG A 90 7.71 23.40 -10.66
CA ARG A 90 7.20 22.12 -10.13
C ARG A 90 5.69 21.91 -10.14
N PRO A 91 4.78 22.90 -10.23
CA PRO A 91 3.38 22.56 -10.11
C PRO A 91 2.84 22.09 -11.48
N VAL A 92 2.50 20.80 -11.54
CA VAL A 92 1.69 20.25 -12.62
C VAL A 92 0.25 20.15 -12.10
N TYR A 93 -0.66 20.82 -12.79
CA TYR A 93 -2.07 20.84 -12.44
C TYR A 93 -2.87 19.94 -13.38
N ALA A 94 -3.75 19.12 -12.81
CA ALA A 94 -4.83 18.46 -13.52
C ALA A 94 -6.02 19.44 -13.63
N CYS A 95 -6.22 19.98 -14.82
CA CYS A 95 -7.27 20.92 -15.15
C CYS A 95 -8.49 20.16 -15.68
N VAL A 96 -9.63 20.29 -15.00
CA VAL A 96 -10.89 19.64 -15.38
C VAL A 96 -11.67 20.58 -16.29
N ARG A 97 -12.09 20.08 -17.45
CA ARG A 97 -13.00 20.79 -18.37
C ARG A 97 -14.16 19.90 -18.76
N ASP A 98 -15.30 20.53 -18.99
CA ASP A 98 -16.45 19.87 -19.61
C ASP A 98 -16.23 19.78 -21.13
N VAL A 99 -16.63 18.64 -21.69
CA VAL A 99 -16.51 18.34 -23.11
C VAL A 99 -17.87 17.88 -23.61
N GLU A 100 -18.49 18.71 -24.43
CA GLU A 100 -19.70 18.36 -25.15
C GLU A 100 -19.35 17.57 -26.42
N SER A 101 -20.16 16.56 -26.75
CA SER A 101 -19.92 15.66 -27.87
C SER A 101 -21.24 15.12 -28.44
N ASP A 102 -21.16 14.37 -29.55
CA ASP A 102 -22.33 13.82 -30.27
C ASP A 102 -23.32 14.92 -30.71
N PRO A 103 -22.90 15.83 -31.62
CA PRO A 103 -23.80 16.83 -32.18
C PRO A 103 -24.87 16.16 -33.05
N ARG A 104 -26.15 16.45 -32.78
CA ARG A 104 -27.27 15.97 -33.58
C ARG A 104 -28.18 17.13 -33.96
N VAL A 105 -28.71 17.07 -35.18
CA VAL A 105 -29.72 18.01 -35.66
C VAL A 105 -31.08 17.52 -35.20
N PHE A 106 -31.78 18.36 -34.44
CA PHE A 106 -33.12 18.07 -33.92
C PHE A 106 -34.20 18.45 -34.94
N ALA A 107 -35.45 18.03 -34.68
CA ALA A 107 -36.59 18.32 -35.56
C ALA A 107 -36.90 19.83 -35.69
N ASP A 108 -36.41 20.64 -34.75
CA ASP A 108 -36.45 22.11 -34.77
C ASP A 108 -35.36 22.74 -35.66
N GLY A 109 -34.52 21.91 -36.30
CA GLY A 109 -33.39 22.33 -37.13
C GLY A 109 -32.16 22.79 -36.35
N GLN A 110 -32.19 22.75 -35.00
CA GLN A 110 -31.05 23.14 -34.17
C GLN A 110 -30.10 21.97 -33.95
N THR A 111 -28.80 22.23 -34.00
CA THR A 111 -27.78 21.27 -33.58
C THR A 111 -27.58 21.36 -32.08
N LYS A 112 -27.82 20.26 -31.35
CA LYS A 112 -27.52 20.17 -29.91
C LYS A 112 -26.60 18.99 -29.65
N HIS A 113 -25.66 19.16 -28.73
CA HIS A 113 -24.76 18.09 -28.30
C HIS A 113 -25.50 17.14 -27.35
N CYS A 114 -25.53 15.85 -27.67
CA CYS A 114 -26.32 14.89 -26.90
C CYS A 114 -25.51 14.21 -25.77
N ARG A 115 -24.24 14.58 -25.59
CA ARG A 115 -23.36 13.98 -24.58
C ARG A 115 -22.47 15.03 -23.93
N VAL A 116 -22.37 15.00 -22.60
CA VAL A 116 -21.41 15.80 -21.83
C VAL A 116 -20.54 14.89 -20.98
N GLY A 117 -19.24 14.96 -21.22
CA GLY A 117 -18.23 14.32 -20.40
C GLY A 117 -17.38 15.36 -19.68
N LYS A 118 -16.64 14.92 -18.68
CA LYS A 118 -15.53 15.67 -18.10
C LYS A 118 -14.23 15.07 -18.60
N ASN A 119 -13.26 15.92 -18.94
CA ASN A 119 -11.92 15.50 -19.30
C ASN A 119 -10.88 16.27 -18.49
N ILE A 120 -9.72 15.67 -18.30
CA ILE A 120 -8.55 16.29 -17.67
C ILE A 120 -7.48 16.53 -18.73
N TYR A 121 -6.86 17.70 -18.66
CA TYR A 121 -5.59 17.94 -19.30
C TYR A 121 -4.58 18.47 -18.28
N LEU A 122 -3.31 18.16 -18.49
CA LEU A 122 -2.25 18.63 -17.62
C LEU A 122 -1.77 20.00 -18.07
N SER A 123 -1.55 20.90 -17.12
CA SER A 123 -1.08 22.26 -17.36
C SER A 123 -0.11 22.69 -16.27
N LEU A 124 0.77 23.64 -16.58
CA LEU A 124 1.65 24.29 -15.60
C LEU A 124 0.97 25.48 -14.91
N THR A 125 -0.18 25.90 -15.41
CA THR A 125 -0.96 27.02 -14.88
C THR A 125 -2.41 26.58 -14.61
N LYS A 126 -3.01 27.22 -13.60
CA LYS A 126 -4.42 27.07 -13.23
C LYS A 126 -5.34 28.10 -13.89
N GLU A 127 -4.80 28.98 -14.72
CA GLU A 127 -5.52 30.11 -15.30
C GLU A 127 -6.50 29.64 -16.38
N GLY A 128 -7.71 30.20 -16.37
CA GLY A 128 -8.75 29.92 -17.37
C GLY A 128 -9.55 28.63 -17.12
N VAL A 129 -9.39 27.96 -15.97
CA VAL A 129 -10.09 26.70 -15.65
C VAL A 129 -10.86 26.82 -14.34
N SER A 130 -12.07 26.29 -14.29
CA SER A 130 -12.94 26.31 -13.10
C SER A 130 -12.43 25.41 -11.97
N LYS A 131 -11.86 24.25 -12.29
CA LYS A 131 -11.29 23.29 -11.34
C LYS A 131 -9.91 22.85 -11.80
N ALA A 132 -8.89 23.10 -10.97
CA ALA A 132 -7.52 22.67 -11.19
C ALA A 132 -6.93 22.12 -9.89
N TYR A 133 -6.27 20.96 -9.96
CA TYR A 133 -5.70 20.29 -8.80
C TYR A 133 -4.21 20.00 -9.01
N ASN A 134 -3.36 20.32 -8.03
CA ASN A 134 -1.94 19.97 -8.10
C ASN A 134 -1.79 18.46 -7.90
N ILE A 135 -1.35 17.75 -8.93
CA ILE A 135 -1.28 16.28 -8.90
C ILE A 135 -0.33 15.74 -7.83
N PHE A 136 0.68 16.53 -7.42
CA PHE A 136 1.65 16.07 -6.41
C PHE A 136 1.19 16.27 -4.98
N GLU A 137 0.19 17.13 -4.76
CA GLU A 137 -0.39 17.42 -3.44
C GLU A 137 -1.62 16.54 -3.15
N LEU A 138 -2.18 15.90 -4.18
CA LEU A 138 -3.34 15.04 -4.02
C LEU A 138 -3.01 13.73 -3.28
N PRO A 139 -3.89 13.29 -2.37
CA PRO A 139 -3.75 11.99 -1.74
C PRO A 139 -3.98 10.86 -2.75
N VAL A 140 -3.41 9.69 -2.48
CA VAL A 140 -3.58 8.47 -3.28
C VAL A 140 -4.63 7.58 -2.63
N PHE A 141 -5.43 6.90 -3.43
CA PHE A 141 -6.48 5.99 -2.99
C PHE A 141 -5.98 4.95 -1.98
N ALA A 142 -4.81 4.34 -2.23
CA ALA A 142 -4.22 3.36 -1.32
C ALA A 142 -3.90 3.95 0.07
N ASP A 143 -3.50 5.23 0.14
CA ASP A 143 -3.23 5.90 1.41
C ASP A 143 -4.54 6.25 2.14
N LEU A 144 -5.57 6.65 1.40
CA LEU A 144 -6.90 6.94 1.96
C LEU A 144 -7.58 5.67 2.48
N LEU A 145 -7.57 4.60 1.69
CA LEU A 145 -8.10 3.30 2.07
C LEU A 145 -7.36 2.76 3.30
N GLY A 146 -6.03 2.91 3.34
CA GLY A 146 -5.23 2.55 4.52
C GLY A 146 -5.73 3.27 5.77
N LYS A 147 -5.94 4.60 5.70
CA LYS A 147 -6.50 5.37 6.82
C LYS A 147 -7.89 4.89 7.25
N VAL A 148 -8.79 4.60 6.30
CA VAL A 148 -10.15 4.11 6.61
C VAL A 148 -10.12 2.75 7.30
N LEU A 149 -9.21 1.86 6.86
CA LEU A 149 -9.04 0.53 7.44
C LEU A 149 -8.21 0.54 8.73
N GLY A 150 -7.74 1.70 9.19
CA GLY A 150 -6.83 1.79 10.33
C GLY A 150 -5.44 1.19 10.07
N ILE A 151 -5.08 0.96 8.79
CA ILE A 151 -3.79 0.42 8.39
C ILE A 151 -2.80 1.58 8.28
N SER A 152 -1.92 1.70 9.26
CA SER A 152 -0.90 2.75 9.30
C SER A 152 0.28 2.42 8.37
N LYS A 153 1.16 3.40 8.10
CA LYS A 153 2.44 3.11 7.41
C LYS A 153 3.35 2.22 8.24
N GLN A 154 3.26 2.28 9.57
CA GLN A 154 4.02 1.43 10.48
C GLN A 154 3.61 -0.03 10.33
N ASP A 155 2.34 -0.30 10.00
CA ASP A 155 1.83 -1.66 9.74
C ASP A 155 2.43 -2.30 8.47
N LYS A 156 3.09 -1.50 7.62
CA LYS A 156 3.73 -1.94 6.38
C LYS A 156 5.25 -2.10 6.50
N GLU A 157 5.88 -1.49 7.50
CA GLU A 157 7.33 -1.49 7.65
C GLU A 157 7.77 -2.53 8.67
N TRP A 158 8.66 -3.42 8.23
CA TRP A 158 9.30 -4.39 9.09
C TRP A 158 10.29 -3.68 10.01
N THR A 159 10.06 -3.72 11.31
CA THR A 159 10.98 -3.19 12.32
C THR A 159 12.00 -4.27 12.67
N LYS A 160 13.29 -3.95 12.56
CA LYS A 160 14.38 -4.84 12.97
C LYS A 160 14.43 -4.91 14.50
N LEU A 161 14.44 -6.12 15.04
CA LEU A 161 14.68 -6.37 16.46
C LEU A 161 16.19 -6.34 16.71
N GLU A 162 16.64 -5.45 17.61
CA GLU A 162 18.04 -5.42 18.02
C GLU A 162 18.31 -6.57 19.00
N ILE A 163 19.18 -7.50 18.59
CA ILE A 163 19.57 -8.66 19.39
C ILE A 163 21.02 -8.46 19.81
N LEU A 164 21.27 -8.41 21.12
CA LEU A 164 22.57 -8.05 21.69
C LEU A 164 23.63 -9.15 21.54
N ASP A 165 23.20 -10.41 21.59
CA ASP A 165 24.09 -11.55 21.40
C ASP A 165 23.28 -12.74 20.86
N PHE A 166 23.95 -13.70 20.23
CA PHE A 166 23.34 -14.94 19.79
C PHE A 166 24.15 -16.12 20.33
N SER A 167 23.47 -17.07 20.96
CA SER A 167 24.12 -18.28 21.47
C SER A 167 24.24 -19.36 20.39
N ASN A 168 25.06 -20.40 20.65
CA ASN A 168 25.19 -21.56 19.76
C ASN A 168 25.65 -21.22 18.32
N GLY A 169 26.45 -20.16 18.17
CA GLY A 169 27.02 -19.74 16.89
C GLY A 169 25.98 -19.26 15.88
N TYR A 170 24.74 -19.01 16.33
CA TYR A 170 23.71 -18.41 15.50
C TYR A 170 24.03 -16.95 15.21
N SER A 171 23.62 -16.48 14.06
CA SER A 171 23.59 -15.07 13.72
C SER A 171 22.54 -14.84 12.63
N GLY A 172 22.09 -13.59 12.52
CA GLY A 172 21.14 -13.18 11.50
C GLY A 172 20.25 -12.06 11.99
N GLU A 173 19.04 -11.99 11.42
CA GLU A 173 18.14 -10.86 11.64
C GLU A 173 16.72 -11.33 11.95
N ILE A 174 16.11 -10.66 12.92
CA ILE A 174 14.68 -10.82 13.22
C ILE A 174 14.02 -9.48 12.94
N HIS A 175 12.94 -9.53 12.18
CA HIS A 175 12.08 -8.39 11.94
C HIS A 175 10.67 -8.70 12.39
N TYR A 176 9.98 -7.70 12.91
CA TYR A 176 8.58 -7.80 13.29
C TYR A 176 7.74 -6.68 12.67
N LYS A 177 6.44 -6.92 12.53
CA LYS A 177 5.45 -5.90 12.17
C LYS A 177 4.18 -6.15 12.98
N GLU A 178 3.53 -5.07 13.40
CA GLU A 178 2.23 -5.13 14.05
C GLU A 178 1.15 -4.79 13.02
N ILE A 179 0.12 -5.63 12.93
CA ILE A 179 -1.04 -5.40 12.06
C ILE A 179 -2.30 -5.70 12.89
N GLY A 180 -3.07 -4.66 13.20
CA GLY A 180 -4.35 -4.80 13.90
C GLY A 180 -4.25 -5.54 15.23
N GLY A 181 -3.26 -5.19 16.06
CA GLY A 181 -3.01 -5.84 17.37
C GLY A 181 -2.46 -7.26 17.29
N SER A 182 -2.09 -7.74 16.10
CA SER A 182 -1.40 -9.01 15.90
C SER A 182 0.04 -8.78 15.44
N TYR A 183 0.97 -9.59 15.96
CA TYR A 183 2.38 -9.51 15.62
C TYR A 183 2.75 -10.54 14.55
N PHE A 184 3.51 -10.11 13.54
CA PHE A 184 4.07 -10.97 12.50
C PHE A 184 5.59 -10.87 12.50
N PHE A 185 6.26 -11.98 12.23
CA PHE A 185 7.71 -12.08 12.28
C PHE A 185 8.32 -12.64 11.00
N ASN A 186 9.46 -12.07 10.63
CA ASN A 186 10.43 -12.61 9.70
C ASN A 186 11.70 -12.94 10.50
N VAL A 187 12.06 -14.21 10.54
CA VAL A 187 13.24 -14.71 11.24
C VAL A 187 14.15 -15.34 10.19
N ASP A 188 15.39 -14.87 10.12
CA ASP A 188 16.44 -15.50 9.33
C ASP A 188 17.67 -15.66 10.21
N LEU A 189 17.82 -16.85 10.80
CA LEU A 189 18.96 -17.18 11.66
C LEU A 189 19.65 -18.45 11.15
N THR A 190 20.98 -18.39 11.09
CA THR A 190 21.83 -19.51 10.69
C THR A 190 22.92 -19.71 11.72
N SER A 191 23.33 -20.96 11.95
CA SER A 191 24.42 -21.27 12.88
C SER A 191 25.65 -21.79 12.14
N ASN A 192 26.82 -21.42 12.65
CA ASN A 192 28.10 -21.96 12.21
C ASN A 192 28.62 -23.08 13.13
N ASN A 193 27.90 -23.42 14.20
CA ASN A 193 28.34 -24.43 15.16
C ASN A 193 27.87 -25.83 14.75
N ASP A 194 28.81 -26.78 14.74
CA ASP A 194 28.50 -28.19 14.50
C ASP A 194 28.00 -28.91 15.77
N THR A 195 28.14 -28.32 16.96
CA THR A 195 27.67 -28.89 18.24
C THR A 195 27.01 -27.83 19.12
N TRP A 196 26.05 -28.26 19.95
CA TRP A 196 25.40 -27.40 20.94
C TRP A 196 26.35 -27.06 22.07
N ASN A 197 26.55 -25.76 22.32
CA ASN A 197 27.19 -25.26 23.52
C ASN A 197 26.18 -25.27 24.67
N ARG A 198 26.16 -26.39 25.42
CA ARG A 198 25.25 -26.61 26.57
C ARG A 198 25.70 -25.92 27.86
N THR A 199 26.77 -25.12 27.81
CA THR A 199 27.46 -24.53 28.99
C THR A 199 27.29 -23.02 29.12
N ASP A 200 26.72 -22.33 28.12
CA ASP A 200 26.61 -20.87 28.16
C ASP A 200 25.41 -20.40 29.00
N LYS A 201 25.70 -19.72 30.11
CA LYS A 201 24.71 -19.12 31.02
C LYS A 201 24.34 -17.67 30.64
N LYS A 202 24.67 -17.24 29.42
CA LYS A 202 24.34 -15.91 28.88
C LYS A 202 23.57 -16.11 27.56
N SER A 203 22.25 -15.89 27.60
CA SER A 203 21.22 -16.11 26.55
C SER A 203 21.51 -15.34 25.23
N PRO A 204 20.83 -15.60 24.07
CA PRO A 204 19.39 -15.87 23.88
C PRO A 204 19.09 -16.95 22.80
N LEU A 205 19.74 -18.11 22.90
CA LEU A 205 19.21 -19.31 22.25
C LEU A 205 19.46 -20.53 23.14
N TYR A 206 18.47 -20.85 23.97
CA TYR A 206 18.53 -21.93 24.95
C TYR A 206 17.66 -23.11 24.52
N ILE A 207 18.22 -24.33 24.57
CA ILE A 207 17.48 -25.60 24.54
C ILE A 207 17.34 -26.02 26.02
N GLY A 208 16.10 -26.22 26.51
CA GLY A 208 15.71 -26.43 27.92
C GLY A 208 16.72 -27.22 28.79
N LEU A 209 16.98 -26.89 30.08
CA LEU A 209 16.11 -26.57 31.21
C LEU A 209 16.78 -25.62 32.25
N ALA A 210 16.00 -24.68 32.77
CA ALA A 210 16.18 -23.89 34.00
C ALA A 210 17.28 -22.81 34.07
N ASP A 211 16.79 -21.59 34.34
CA ASP A 211 17.40 -20.41 34.97
C ASP A 211 18.69 -19.81 34.38
N ALA A 212 18.53 -18.84 33.47
CA ALA A 212 19.43 -17.68 33.34
C ALA A 212 18.82 -16.52 32.52
N SER A 213 18.84 -15.30 33.08
CA SER A 213 18.29 -14.07 32.49
C SER A 213 19.37 -13.13 31.94
N PRO A 214 19.23 -12.66 30.68
CA PRO A 214 19.77 -11.36 30.27
C PRO A 214 18.86 -10.55 29.32
N ILE A 215 19.10 -9.23 29.35
CA ILE A 215 18.24 -8.12 28.94
C ILE A 215 18.37 -7.80 27.45
N VAL A 216 17.26 -7.50 26.76
CA VAL A 216 17.19 -6.83 25.44
C VAL A 216 16.09 -5.75 25.51
N THR A 217 16.14 -4.71 24.68
CA THR A 217 15.26 -3.52 24.74
C THR A 217 14.25 -3.45 23.58
N GLY A 218 12.94 -3.32 23.88
CA GLY A 218 11.86 -3.02 22.90
C GLY A 218 10.45 -3.07 23.53
N GLU A 219 9.41 -2.47 22.93
CA GLU A 219 8.02 -2.53 23.41
C GLU A 219 7.26 -3.70 22.75
N LEU A 220 7.36 -4.92 23.30
CA LEU A 220 6.67 -6.11 22.77
C LEU A 220 5.80 -6.76 23.87
N PRO A 221 4.71 -7.48 23.50
CA PRO A 221 3.89 -8.25 24.44
C PRO A 221 4.67 -9.26 25.27
N ASP A 222 4.05 -9.62 26.40
CA ASP A 222 4.60 -10.47 27.47
C ASP A 222 5.02 -11.87 27.04
N GLU A 223 4.32 -12.47 26.06
CA GLU A 223 4.65 -13.76 25.50
C GLU A 223 4.26 -13.82 24.02
N LEU A 224 5.20 -14.18 23.15
CA LEU A 224 4.96 -14.38 21.72
C LEU A 224 5.65 -15.65 21.24
N SER A 225 4.89 -16.60 20.71
CA SER A 225 5.42 -17.83 20.11
C SER A 225 5.41 -17.75 18.58
N ILE A 226 6.60 -17.74 17.97
CA ILE A 226 6.78 -17.65 16.52
C ILE A 226 7.02 -19.06 15.95
N PRO A 227 6.11 -19.61 15.14
CA PRO A 227 6.33 -20.90 14.51
C PRO A 227 7.40 -20.80 13.42
N LEU A 228 8.40 -21.69 13.48
CA LEU A 228 9.51 -21.74 12.54
C LEU A 228 9.27 -22.79 11.45
N ASN A 229 9.76 -22.52 10.24
CA ASN A 229 9.80 -23.49 9.15
C ASN A 229 11.14 -24.25 9.21
N ILE A 230 11.13 -25.47 9.75
CA ILE A 230 12.29 -26.36 9.65
C ILE A 230 12.19 -27.16 8.35
N LYS A 231 13.23 -27.09 7.51
CA LYS A 231 13.33 -27.96 6.33
C LYS A 231 13.77 -29.36 6.75
N GLY A 232 12.90 -30.36 6.57
CA GLY A 232 13.35 -31.73 6.27
C GLY A 232 13.24 -32.82 7.35
N GLN A 233 12.64 -32.63 8.53
CA GLN A 233 12.74 -33.66 9.59
C GLN A 233 11.51 -33.88 10.49
N GLY A 234 10.29 -33.50 10.09
CA GLY A 234 9.10 -33.74 10.93
C GLY A 234 9.15 -33.06 12.31
N LEU A 235 10.09 -32.14 12.50
CA LEU A 235 10.29 -31.35 13.71
C LEU A 235 9.34 -30.16 13.69
N SER A 236 8.82 -29.79 14.86
CA SER A 236 8.20 -28.49 15.07
C SER A 236 9.14 -27.64 15.93
N ALA A 237 9.35 -26.39 15.54
CA ALA A 237 10.08 -25.46 16.37
C ALA A 237 9.35 -24.14 16.51
N TYR A 238 9.50 -23.57 17.69
CA TYR A 238 8.92 -22.31 18.09
C TYR A 238 10.02 -21.44 18.66
N LEU A 239 10.06 -20.19 18.23
CA LEU A 239 10.86 -19.15 18.86
C LEU A 239 9.94 -18.36 19.78
N SER A 240 10.12 -18.51 21.09
CA SER A 240 9.32 -17.82 22.09
C SER A 240 10.04 -16.56 22.54
N LEU A 241 9.34 -15.42 22.53
CA LEU A 241 9.76 -14.18 23.15
C LEU A 241 8.98 -14.02 24.45
N THR A 242 9.64 -13.76 25.58
CA THR A 242 9.02 -13.68 26.92
C THR A 242 9.27 -12.34 27.61
N GLN A 243 8.52 -12.02 28.68
CA GLN A 243 8.54 -10.77 29.49
C GLN A 243 9.93 -10.21 29.86
N GLY A 244 10.99 -11.02 29.82
CA GLY A 244 12.38 -10.58 30.03
C GLY A 244 13.15 -10.23 28.75
N TYR A 245 12.48 -10.20 27.60
CA TYR A 245 13.06 -10.07 26.25
C TYR A 245 14.05 -11.18 25.88
N HIS A 246 13.73 -12.41 26.30
CA HIS A 246 14.51 -13.59 25.95
C HIS A 246 13.94 -14.25 24.71
N LEU A 247 14.80 -14.57 23.75
CA LEU A 247 14.48 -15.49 22.65
C LEU A 247 14.78 -16.92 23.10
N ILE A 248 13.77 -17.79 23.10
CA ILE A 248 13.88 -19.19 23.51
C ILE A 248 13.50 -20.06 22.32
N LEU A 249 14.43 -20.87 21.84
CA LEU A 249 14.17 -21.84 20.79
C LEU A 249 13.68 -23.15 21.41
N THR A 250 12.42 -23.48 21.18
CA THR A 250 11.84 -24.77 21.54
C THR A 250 11.76 -25.64 20.31
N ILE A 251 12.38 -26.82 20.33
CA ILE A 251 12.31 -27.82 19.26
C ILE A 251 11.62 -29.06 19.84
N SER A 252 10.57 -29.53 19.18
CA SER A 252 9.83 -30.75 19.55
C SER A 252 9.94 -31.79 18.43
N GLY A 253 10.52 -32.95 18.76
CA GLY A 253 10.72 -34.10 17.85
C GLY A 253 11.79 -35.09 18.34
N THR A 254 11.87 -36.28 17.73
CA THR A 254 12.53 -37.48 18.29
C THR A 254 14.05 -37.53 18.16
N THR A 255 14.71 -37.77 19.30
CA THR A 255 15.94 -38.55 19.62
C THR A 255 17.26 -38.43 18.85
N GLU A 256 17.37 -37.71 17.73
CA GLU A 256 18.69 -37.45 17.12
C GLU A 256 19.26 -36.10 17.60
N ASP A 257 20.49 -36.09 18.11
CA ASP A 257 21.24 -34.85 18.41
C ASP A 257 21.61 -34.19 17.06
N PHE A 258 20.75 -33.28 16.59
CA PHE A 258 21.04 -32.48 15.39
C PHE A 258 22.07 -31.40 15.68
N SER A 259 22.92 -31.05 14.71
CA SER A 259 23.82 -29.90 14.87
C SER A 259 23.07 -28.57 14.71
N PRO A 260 23.45 -27.50 15.45
CA PRO A 260 22.90 -26.16 15.25
C PRO A 260 22.98 -25.70 13.78
N LYS A 261 24.10 -25.97 13.12
CA LYS A 261 24.34 -25.64 11.71
C LYS A 261 23.38 -26.33 10.74
N ALA A 262 22.88 -27.52 11.07
CA ALA A 262 21.89 -28.22 10.26
C ALA A 262 20.46 -27.67 10.45
N LEU A 263 20.25 -26.71 11.37
CA LEU A 263 18.95 -26.19 11.73
C LEU A 263 18.86 -24.66 11.51
N PRO A 264 18.68 -24.21 10.24
CA PRO A 264 18.36 -22.81 9.98
C PRO A 264 16.96 -22.49 10.52
N LEU A 265 16.85 -21.39 11.27
CA LEU A 265 15.59 -20.94 11.85
C LEU A 265 15.00 -19.91 10.89
N LEU A 266 14.00 -20.34 10.13
CA LEU A 266 13.38 -19.52 9.10
C LEU A 266 11.91 -19.30 9.40
N ALA A 267 11.50 -18.06 9.55
CA ALA A 267 10.09 -17.67 9.54
C ALA A 267 9.91 -16.56 8.52
N LYS A 268 8.87 -16.67 7.69
CA LYS A 268 8.48 -15.61 6.76
C LYS A 268 6.99 -15.38 6.89
N ASP A 269 6.61 -14.13 7.16
CA ASP A 269 5.24 -13.68 7.35
C ASP A 269 4.47 -14.55 8.35
N LYS A 270 5.15 -15.02 9.42
CA LYS A 270 4.52 -15.88 10.42
C LYS A 270 3.85 -15.03 11.49
N ARG A 271 2.56 -15.25 11.69
CA ARG A 271 1.83 -14.67 12.82
C ARG A 271 2.35 -15.32 14.11
N ALA A 272 2.71 -14.49 15.09
CA ALA A 272 3.00 -14.95 16.43
C ALA A 272 1.72 -15.38 17.13
N LEU A 273 1.82 -16.42 17.95
CA LEU A 273 0.78 -16.83 18.87
C LEU A 273 0.99 -16.05 20.17
N ILE A 274 -0.06 -15.36 20.62
CA ILE A 274 -0.16 -14.68 21.92
C ILE A 274 -0.87 -15.63 22.86
#